data_AF-A0A388TCW4-F1
#
_entry.id   AF-A0A388TCW4-F1
#
_cell.length_a   1.000
_cell.length_b   1.000
_cell.length_c   1.000
_cell.angle_alpha   90.00
_cell.angle_beta   90.00
_cell.angle_gamma   90.00
#
_symmetry.space_group_name_H-M   'P 1'
#
loop_
_entity.id
_entity.type
_entity.pdbx_description
1 polymer ?
#
loop_
_entity_poly.entity_id
_entity_poly.type
_entity_poly.pdbx_seq_one_letter_code
_entity_poly.pdbx_strand_id
1 'polypeptide(L)'
;MGNRAVITTEEKRIGVYLHWNGGRDSVEAFLQYCKDQQFRPPEEDCYGWARLCQVICNWSGNDGLGIGIDEYERLDTANGDNGVYIIRNWEIVGREHFSGKEQNTYDLKEFVKDIAKANKRG
;
A
#
# COMPACT_ATOMS: atom_id res chain seq x y z
N MET A 1 -13.47 -0.89 14.72
CA MET A 1 -13.16 -1.66 13.50
C MET A 1 -11.79 -1.22 13.04
N GLY A 2 -10.93 -2.13 12.57
CA GLY A 2 -9.65 -1.78 11.96
C GLY A 2 -9.70 -2.00 10.44
N ASN A 3 -8.81 -1.35 9.70
CA ASN A 3 -8.53 -1.66 8.30
C ASN A 3 -7.03 -1.44 8.05
N ARG A 4 -6.21 -2.15 8.82
CA ARG A 4 -4.75 -2.03 8.79
C ARG A 4 -4.10 -3.00 7.83
N ALA A 5 -2.91 -2.64 7.37
CA ALA A 5 -2.01 -3.51 6.64
C ALA A 5 -0.57 -3.04 6.76
N VAL A 6 0.36 -3.94 6.45
CA VAL A 6 1.74 -3.60 6.11
C VAL A 6 2.00 -3.99 4.66
N ILE A 7 2.63 -3.11 3.88
CA ILE A 7 3.13 -3.40 2.54
C ILE A 7 4.65 -3.46 2.62
N THR A 8 5.25 -4.56 2.18
CA THR A 8 6.71 -4.75 2.18
C THR A 8 7.18 -5.47 0.91
N THR A 9 8.49 -5.46 0.64
CA THR A 9 9.09 -6.28 -0.43
C THR A 9 9.49 -7.66 0.12
N GLU A 10 9.92 -8.57 -0.74
CA GLU A 10 10.39 -9.89 -0.32
C GLU A 10 11.64 -9.85 0.57
N GLU A 11 12.45 -8.78 0.50
CA GLU A 11 13.61 -8.58 1.38
C GLU A 11 13.18 -8.28 2.83
N LYS A 12 11.93 -7.82 3.03
CA LYS A 12 11.34 -7.53 4.35
C LYS A 12 12.22 -6.65 5.24
N ARG A 13 12.82 -5.62 4.66
CA ARG A 13 13.63 -4.64 5.41
C ARG A 13 12.84 -3.41 5.80
N ILE A 14 12.12 -2.85 4.84
CA ILE A 14 11.27 -1.66 5.02
C ILE A 14 9.83 -2.08 4.78
N GLY A 15 8.90 -1.50 5.53
CA GLY A 15 7.48 -1.61 5.23
C GLY A 15 6.74 -0.30 5.38
N VAL A 16 5.62 -0.20 4.68
CA VAL A 16 4.65 0.89 4.83
C VAL A 16 3.44 0.36 5.57
N TYR A 17 3.16 0.91 6.75
CA TYR A 17 1.96 0.63 7.53
C TYR A 17 0.81 1.55 7.11
N LEU A 18 -0.40 1.00 7.06
CA LEU A 18 -1.63 1.70 6.71
C LEU A 18 -2.66 1.63 7.83
N HIS A 19 -3.32 2.75 8.11
CA HIS A 19 -4.48 2.87 9.00
C HIS A 19 -5.31 4.12 8.64
N TRP A 20 -6.23 4.11 7.69
CA TRP A 20 -7.04 2.99 7.25
C TRP A 20 -6.67 2.62 5.81
N ASN A 21 -7.54 1.89 5.11
CA ASN A 21 -7.36 1.52 3.69
C ASN A 21 -6.22 0.51 3.44
N GLY A 22 -6.00 -0.42 4.38
CA GLY A 22 -5.16 -1.60 4.21
C GLY A 22 -5.85 -2.79 3.50
N GLY A 23 -7.10 -2.66 3.10
CA GLY A 23 -7.80 -3.70 2.34
C GLY A 23 -7.23 -3.94 0.94
N ARG A 24 -7.51 -5.11 0.36
CA ARG A 24 -6.91 -5.52 -0.92
C ARG A 24 -7.25 -4.57 -2.07
N ASP A 25 -8.50 -4.13 -2.15
CA ASP A 25 -8.99 -3.20 -3.18
C ASP A 25 -8.14 -1.93 -3.25
N SER A 26 -7.84 -1.32 -2.10
CA SER A 26 -7.02 -0.10 -2.04
C SER A 26 -5.55 -0.38 -2.28
N VAL A 27 -4.99 -1.43 -1.68
CA VAL A 27 -3.58 -1.81 -1.86
C VAL A 27 -3.28 -2.09 -3.34
N GLU A 28 -4.10 -2.89 -4.02
CA GLU A 28 -3.93 -3.17 -5.45
C GLU A 28 -4.05 -1.90 -6.30
N ALA A 29 -4.98 -1.01 -5.97
CA ALA A 29 -5.14 0.25 -6.69
C ALA A 29 -3.94 1.21 -6.52
N PHE A 30 -3.37 1.32 -5.31
CA PHE A 30 -2.16 2.11 -5.09
C PHE A 30 -0.98 1.58 -5.89
N LEU A 31 -0.78 0.27 -5.87
CA LEU A 31 0.29 -0.40 -6.61
C LEU A 31 0.09 -0.25 -8.12
N GLN A 32 -1.12 -0.49 -8.62
CA GLN A 32 -1.47 -0.34 -10.02
C GLN A 32 -1.22 1.10 -10.50
N TYR A 33 -1.61 2.11 -9.72
CA TYR A 33 -1.31 3.49 -10.08
C TYR A 33 0.20 3.75 -10.15
N CYS A 34 0.98 3.27 -9.17
CA CYS A 34 2.45 3.44 -9.20
C CYS A 34 3.09 2.77 -10.42
N LYS A 35 2.58 1.58 -10.80
CA LYS A 35 2.98 0.86 -12.00
C LYS A 35 2.65 1.65 -13.27
N ASP A 36 1.44 2.18 -13.38
CA ASP A 36 0.98 2.96 -14.54
C ASP A 36 1.77 4.25 -14.73
N GLN A 37 2.26 4.86 -13.63
CA GLN A 37 3.14 6.02 -13.68
C GLN A 37 4.61 5.67 -13.96
N GLN A 38 4.94 4.39 -14.13
CA GLN A 38 6.29 3.89 -14.38
C GLN A 38 7.29 4.30 -13.29
N PHE A 39 6.84 4.37 -12.03
CA PHE A 39 7.76 4.58 -10.92
C PHE A 39 8.65 3.35 -10.72
N ARG A 40 9.90 3.58 -10.32
CA ARG A 40 10.81 2.50 -9.93
C ARG A 40 10.22 1.77 -8.71
N PRO A 41 10.16 0.43 -8.72
CA PRO A 41 9.52 -0.32 -7.66
C PRO A 41 10.36 -0.30 -6.35
N PRO A 42 9.73 -0.55 -5.19
CA PRO A 42 10.40 -0.35 -3.90
C PRO A 42 11.57 -1.30 -3.60
N GLU A 43 11.70 -2.42 -4.29
CA GLU A 43 12.85 -3.33 -4.20
C GLU A 43 14.10 -2.82 -4.93
N GLU A 44 13.98 -1.82 -5.80
CA GLU A 44 15.15 -1.22 -6.47
C GLU A 44 15.87 -0.23 -5.56
N ASP A 45 15.15 0.76 -5.01
CA ASP A 45 15.71 1.76 -4.11
C ASP A 45 14.65 2.52 -3.28
N CYS A 46 15.12 3.50 -2.48
CA CYS A 46 14.28 4.35 -1.63
C CYS A 46 13.26 5.20 -2.40
N TYR A 47 13.43 5.42 -3.71
CA TYR A 47 12.51 6.22 -4.50
C TYR A 47 11.15 5.54 -4.64
N GLY A 48 11.12 4.21 -4.82
CA GLY A 48 9.86 3.46 -4.89
C GLY A 48 9.04 3.59 -3.61
N TRP A 49 9.68 3.46 -2.45
CA TRP A 49 9.05 3.72 -1.15
C TRP A 49 8.50 5.14 -1.03
N ALA A 50 9.30 6.14 -1.42
CA ALA A 50 8.87 7.54 -1.38
C ALA A 50 7.66 7.81 -2.30
N ARG A 51 7.63 7.20 -3.49
CA ARG A 51 6.47 7.30 -4.41
C ARG A 51 5.23 6.64 -3.82
N LEU A 52 5.35 5.45 -3.26
CA LEU A 52 4.23 4.75 -2.63
C LEU A 52 3.63 5.59 -1.49
N CYS A 53 4.48 6.07 -0.57
CA CYS A 53 4.03 6.94 0.52
C CYS A 53 3.37 8.22 -0.01
N GLN A 54 3.97 8.91 -0.99
CA GLN A 54 3.37 10.10 -1.57
C GLN A 54 1.97 9.82 -2.15
N VAL A 55 1.84 8.75 -2.94
CA VAL A 55 0.57 8.41 -3.61
C VAL A 55 -0.53 8.18 -2.60
N ILE A 56 -0.22 7.43 -1.53
CA ILE A 56 -1.16 7.10 -0.47
C ILE A 56 -1.51 8.33 0.36
N CYS A 57 -0.53 9.16 0.73
CA CYS A 57 -0.76 10.41 1.47
C CYS A 57 -1.65 11.38 0.68
N ASN A 58 -1.34 11.59 -0.60
CA ASN A 58 -2.10 12.50 -1.45
C ASN A 58 -3.57 12.08 -1.57
N TRP A 59 -3.83 10.78 -1.68
CA TRP A 59 -5.20 10.25 -1.78
C TRP A 59 -5.93 10.21 -0.44
N SER A 60 -5.25 9.79 0.63
CA SER A 60 -5.85 9.70 1.97
C SER A 60 -6.12 11.08 2.59
N GLY A 61 -5.43 12.11 2.14
CA GLY A 61 -5.50 13.46 2.69
C GLY A 61 -4.48 13.70 3.82
N ASN A 62 -4.50 14.91 4.37
CA ASN A 62 -3.48 15.42 5.32
C ASN A 62 -3.92 15.36 6.79
N ASP A 63 -4.77 14.39 7.18
CA ASP A 63 -5.16 14.24 8.59
C ASP A 63 -4.04 13.65 9.47
N GLY A 64 -3.01 13.08 8.84
CA GLY A 64 -1.72 12.71 9.45
C GLY A 64 -1.75 11.43 10.28
N LEU A 65 -2.84 10.66 10.28
CA LEU A 65 -3.02 9.54 11.22
C LEU A 65 -3.06 8.15 10.57
N GLY A 66 -2.75 8.03 9.27
CA GLY A 66 -2.99 6.78 8.55
C GLY A 66 -1.90 6.13 7.74
N ILE A 67 -0.67 6.63 7.84
CA ILE A 67 0.49 5.99 7.20
C ILE A 67 1.71 6.04 8.11
N GLY A 68 2.48 4.96 8.13
CA GLY A 68 3.78 4.88 8.80
C GLY A 68 4.79 4.18 7.91
N ILE A 69 6.08 4.43 8.14
CA ILE A 69 7.19 3.73 7.48
C ILE A 69 8.25 3.41 8.53
N ASP A 70 8.71 2.17 8.57
CA ASP A 70 9.76 1.72 9.49
C ASP A 70 10.42 0.44 8.96
N GLU A 71 11.40 -0.05 9.71
CA GLU A 71 11.92 -1.41 9.60
C GLU A 71 10.76 -2.43 9.75
N TYR A 72 10.70 -3.42 8.86
CA TYR A 72 9.61 -4.41 8.82
C TYR A 72 9.33 -5.05 10.18
N GLU A 73 10.39 -5.39 10.92
CA GLU A 73 10.31 -6.05 12.23
C GLU A 73 9.66 -5.19 13.33
N ARG A 74 9.53 -3.87 13.12
CA ARG A 74 8.92 -2.93 14.05
C ARG A 74 7.46 -2.60 13.73
N LEU A 75 6.96 -3.06 12.58
CA LEU A 75 5.61 -2.75 12.12
C LEU A 75 4.57 -3.74 12.68
N ASP A 76 3.31 -3.28 12.74
CA ASP A 76 2.15 -4.08 13.15
C ASP A 76 1.73 -5.08 12.05
N THR A 77 2.54 -6.13 11.87
CA THR A 77 2.37 -7.17 10.83
C THR A 77 1.23 -8.14 11.12
N ALA A 78 1.07 -8.54 12.39
CA ALA A 78 -0.03 -9.38 12.87
C ALA A 78 -1.23 -8.55 13.38
N ASN A 79 -1.60 -7.52 12.62
CA ASN A 79 -2.61 -6.53 13.01
C ASN A 79 -4.02 -7.11 13.24
N GLY A 80 -4.33 -8.31 12.75
CA GLY A 80 -5.66 -8.92 12.86
C GLY A 80 -6.69 -8.36 11.85
N ASP A 81 -6.25 -7.49 10.94
CA ASP A 81 -7.05 -6.99 9.81
C ASP A 81 -6.55 -7.66 8.51
N ASN A 82 -5.69 -6.99 7.73
CA ASN A 82 -5.23 -7.49 6.44
C ASN A 82 -3.81 -8.08 6.47
N GLY A 83 -3.15 -8.09 7.64
CA GLY A 83 -1.81 -8.65 7.77
C GLY A 83 -0.79 -7.90 6.91
N VAL A 84 0.02 -8.66 6.16
CA VAL A 84 1.12 -8.16 5.33
C VAL A 84 0.87 -8.51 3.86
N TYR A 85 1.11 -7.53 2.98
CA TYR A 85 1.24 -7.71 1.54
C TYR A 85 2.72 -7.69 1.17
N ILE A 86 3.19 -8.77 0.55
CA ILE A 86 4.53 -8.84 -0.02
C ILE A 86 4.41 -8.47 -1.49
N ILE A 87 5.16 -7.46 -1.93
CA ILE A 87 5.11 -6.94 -3.30
C ILE A 87 6.42 -7.14 -4.05
N ARG A 88 6.31 -7.23 -5.38
CA ARG A 88 7.40 -7.16 -6.35
C ARG A 88 6.85 -6.51 -7.63
N ASN A 89 7.59 -5.58 -8.24
CA ASN A 89 7.22 -4.88 -9.47
C ASN A 89 5.81 -4.28 -9.43
N TRP A 90 5.44 -3.70 -8.27
CA TRP A 90 4.09 -3.16 -8.01
C TRP A 90 2.95 -4.19 -8.11
N GLU A 91 3.23 -5.46 -7.85
CA GLU A 91 2.23 -6.52 -7.77
C GLU A 91 2.33 -7.24 -6.43
N ILE A 92 1.20 -7.68 -5.88
CA ILE A 92 1.17 -8.53 -4.68
C ILE A 92 1.60 -9.94 -5.08
N VAL A 93 2.73 -10.40 -4.54
CA VAL A 93 3.30 -11.73 -4.80
C VAL A 93 3.19 -12.67 -3.59
N GLY A 94 2.83 -12.15 -2.42
CA GLY A 94 2.69 -12.96 -1.22
C GLY A 94 1.88 -12.28 -0.11
N ARG A 95 1.52 -13.07 0.90
CA ARG A 95 0.76 -12.63 2.07
C ARG A 95 1.33 -13.26 3.33
N GLU A 96 1.33 -12.50 4.42
CA GLU A 96 1.60 -13.01 5.78
C GLU A 96 0.54 -12.52 6.75
N HIS A 97 0.35 -13.27 7.84
CA HIS A 97 -0.54 -12.90 8.94
C HIS A 97 -1.99 -12.56 8.52
N PHE A 98 -2.44 -13.13 7.41
CA PHE A 98 -3.81 -13.00 6.91
C PHE A 98 -4.44 -14.39 6.73
N SER A 99 -5.57 -14.61 7.39
CA SER A 99 -6.35 -15.86 7.29
C SER A 99 -7.81 -15.60 6.91
N GLY A 100 -8.14 -14.37 6.51
CA GLY A 100 -9.49 -13.93 6.19
C GLY A 100 -9.85 -14.12 4.72
N LYS A 101 -11.03 -13.61 4.36
CA LYS A 101 -11.45 -13.46 2.97
C LYS A 101 -10.99 -12.09 2.47
N GLU A 102 -10.39 -12.07 1.30
CA GLU A 102 -9.97 -10.82 0.66
C GLU A 102 -11.15 -9.88 0.42
N GLN A 103 -10.89 -8.59 0.63
CA GLN A 103 -11.76 -7.57 0.09
C GLN A 103 -11.76 -7.68 -1.45
N ASN A 104 -12.96 -7.56 -2.04
CA ASN A 104 -13.17 -7.53 -3.49
C ASN A 104 -14.53 -6.87 -3.75
N THR A 105 -14.65 -5.62 -3.33
CA THR A 105 -15.93 -4.89 -3.29
C THR A 105 -15.93 -3.73 -4.29
N TYR A 106 -14.80 -3.05 -4.46
CA TYR A 106 -14.66 -1.88 -5.30
C TYR A 106 -13.99 -2.21 -6.64
N ASP A 107 -14.42 -1.53 -7.71
CA ASP A 107 -13.78 -1.68 -9.02
C ASP A 107 -12.39 -1.04 -9.04
N LEU A 108 -11.39 -1.84 -9.42
CA LEU A 108 -10.00 -1.42 -9.47
C LEU A 108 -9.79 -0.18 -10.36
N LYS A 109 -10.46 -0.10 -11.51
CA LYS A 109 -10.25 1.01 -12.45
C LYS A 109 -10.84 2.31 -11.91
N GLU A 110 -11.98 2.25 -11.24
CA GLU A 110 -12.57 3.40 -10.57
C GLU A 110 -11.65 3.91 -9.44
N PHE A 111 -11.13 3.01 -8.62
CA PHE A 111 -10.23 3.36 -7.53
C PHE A 111 -8.91 3.99 -8.04
N VAL A 112 -8.32 3.42 -9.09
CA VAL A 112 -7.13 3.99 -9.75
C VAL A 112 -7.42 5.39 -10.31
N LYS A 113 -8.59 5.62 -10.90
CA LYS A 113 -8.98 6.98 -11.37
C LYS A 113 -9.07 7.98 -10.21
N ASP A 114 -9.55 7.56 -9.05
CA ASP A 114 -9.66 8.43 -7.89
C ASP A 114 -8.28 8.75 -7.29
N ILE A 115 -7.39 7.76 -7.20
CA ILE A 115 -5.97 7.98 -6.86
C ILE A 115 -5.32 8.95 -7.85
N ALA A 116 -5.58 8.77 -9.14
CA ALA A 116 -5.03 9.64 -10.18
C ALA A 116 -5.52 11.08 -10.02
N LYS A 117 -6.78 11.33 -9.67
CA LYS A 117 -7.30 12.69 -9.39
C LYS A 117 -6.55 13.35 -8.24
N ALA A 118 -6.31 12.63 -7.15
CA ALA A 118 -5.59 13.14 -5.99
C ALA A 118 -4.10 13.42 -6.26
N ASN A 119 -3.52 12.73 -7.26
CA ASN A 119 -2.11 12.84 -7.61
C ASN A 119 -1.84 13.65 -8.89
N LYS A 120 -2.85 14.35 -9.45
CA LYS A 120 -2.63 15.27 -10.57
C LYS A 120 -1.71 16.40 -10.14
N ARG A 121 -0.66 16.63 -10.93
CA ARG A 121 0.13 17.86 -10.85
C ARG A 121 -0.80 19.02 -11.25
N GLY A 122 -0.87 20.04 -10.40
CA GLY A 122 -1.53 21.31 -10.71
C GLY A 122 -0.85 22.03 -11.88
#